data_AF-A0A6A5RM87-F1
#
_entry.id   AF-A0A6A5RM87-F1
#
_cell.length_a   1.000
_cell.length_b   1.000
_cell.length_c   1.000
_cell.angle_alpha   90.00
_cell.angle_beta   90.00
_cell.angle_gamma   90.00
#
_symmetry.space_group_name_H-M   'P 1'
#
loop_
_entity.id
_entity.type
_entity.pdbx_description
1 polymer ?
#
loop_
_entity_poly.entity_id
_entity_poly.type
_entity_poly.pdbx_seq_one_letter_code
_entity_poly.pdbx_strand_id
1 'polypeptide(L)'
;MLKRKISDYDASDLSMFGDVPVRNKRLYRRKNSDKQQWSPQPQTTMSELLDFVLQHEEAFKNQGRLASLYADFRQQLEINPDGYHANIAAWTKALTDAARAGVIPTQGTTHDLLNIRTADDLARALQHPQHGKPTCLPAVFHEAVQKKEMMLLKDFLNSKTSIYKTSWIPTPWSALQWSLRTVGVLGQAGPPDKLAVKNYVVLKNVEVAGDEILKAMKKHTSTADRVLSRRNFLERFSHTLNPAAPLTNNDLNIILVFLHRDKQAISYDAQTIKFKPEHEAQPLHITEEDAAIAGLRDTLANINAQIPPLIEKITSADAAAREAVASKQMVRAKAALRSKKLAETALAQRSDVALQLEGVYAQLQQAADQVEIVEAMRAGAAALKGLNEKVGGAEGVQGVVDAVNEQMATTGEITNIINETDTTIDEVDIEDEFEALEQAEKEKKEQEEAAKTAAKLAQLEEAEGKQKEQQAKTAAMAQKQPEDEVVEERVEQASQGIARMSFQQQDGQVEGEDSQRVSAYA
;
A
#
# COMPACT_ATOMS: atom_id res chain seq x y z
N MET A 1 -8.63 30.91 -85.52
CA MET A 1 -7.78 32.07 -85.19
C MET A 1 -6.59 31.58 -84.36
N LEU A 2 -5.38 31.89 -84.85
CA LEU A 2 -4.01 31.72 -84.32
C LEU A 2 -3.84 31.10 -82.92
N LYS A 3 -3.27 29.89 -82.78
CA LYS A 3 -1.84 29.50 -82.66
C LYS A 3 -1.08 30.04 -81.42
N ARG A 4 -0.68 29.08 -80.56
CA ARG A 4 0.35 29.11 -79.51
C ARG A 4 1.71 29.61 -80.00
N LYS A 5 2.53 30.19 -79.10
CA LYS A 5 4.02 30.10 -79.03
C LYS A 5 4.44 30.24 -77.54
N ILE A 6 5.13 29.26 -76.91
CA ILE A 6 6.56 28.85 -77.00
C ILE A 6 7.43 29.85 -76.19
N SER A 7 7.91 29.45 -75.00
CA SER A 7 9.32 29.04 -74.67
C SER A 7 10.25 30.27 -74.52
N ASP A 8 11.35 30.31 -73.76
CA ASP A 8 12.25 29.33 -73.18
C ASP A 8 12.98 29.96 -71.96
N TYR A 9 13.69 29.09 -71.24
CA TYR A 9 14.88 29.39 -70.43
C TYR A 9 15.83 30.41 -71.10
N ASP A 10 16.53 31.27 -70.34
CA ASP A 10 17.93 31.00 -69.93
C ASP A 10 18.58 32.18 -69.16
N ALA A 11 19.51 31.79 -68.28
CA ALA A 11 20.78 32.43 -67.91
C ALA A 11 20.87 33.83 -67.26
N SER A 12 21.36 33.78 -66.01
CA SER A 12 22.56 34.47 -65.45
C SER A 12 22.65 36.00 -65.39
N ASP A 13 22.97 36.47 -64.19
CA ASP A 13 24.23 37.15 -63.83
C ASP A 13 24.12 38.47 -63.03
N LEU A 14 25.00 38.50 -62.02
CA LEU A 14 25.72 39.64 -61.48
C LEU A 14 25.03 40.60 -60.49
N SER A 15 25.54 40.47 -59.26
CA SER A 15 25.46 41.38 -58.12
C SER A 15 26.07 42.76 -58.41
N MET A 16 25.50 43.83 -57.85
CA MET A 16 26.27 45.01 -57.42
C MET A 16 25.52 45.89 -56.40
N PHE A 17 26.09 45.95 -55.19
CA PHE A 17 26.00 46.86 -54.03
C PHE A 17 24.95 48.00 -53.90
N GLY A 18 24.42 48.14 -52.68
CA GLY A 18 23.78 49.36 -52.13
C GLY A 18 23.27 49.24 -50.67
N ASP A 19 24.16 49.53 -49.70
CA ASP A 19 24.01 50.11 -48.34
C ASP A 19 22.83 49.81 -47.34
N VAL A 20 23.12 49.01 -46.30
CA VAL A 20 23.12 49.23 -44.80
C VAL A 20 21.92 50.00 -44.14
N PRO A 21 21.26 49.53 -43.02
CA PRO A 21 21.93 49.35 -41.73
C PRO A 21 21.55 48.18 -40.77
N VAL A 22 22.64 47.69 -40.16
CA VAL A 22 22.88 47.14 -38.81
C VAL A 22 21.72 47.09 -37.79
N ARG A 23 21.47 45.89 -37.24
CA ARG A 23 21.28 45.71 -35.79
C ARG A 23 21.76 44.32 -35.32
N ASN A 24 22.86 44.35 -34.57
CA ASN A 24 23.46 43.24 -33.84
C ASN A 24 22.51 42.62 -32.80
N LYS A 25 22.35 41.30 -32.81
CA LYS A 25 22.19 40.52 -31.57
C LYS A 25 23.05 39.26 -31.67
N ARG A 26 24.16 39.29 -30.92
CA ARG A 26 25.06 38.16 -30.66
C ARG A 26 24.31 37.12 -29.82
N LEU A 27 24.27 35.87 -30.26
CA LEU A 27 24.05 34.72 -29.37
C LEU A 27 25.35 33.92 -29.33
N TYR A 28 26.04 34.02 -28.20
CA TYR A 28 27.19 33.22 -27.86
C TYR A 28 26.79 31.75 -27.78
N ARG A 29 27.30 30.93 -28.71
CA ARG A 29 27.23 29.47 -28.64
C ARG A 29 28.34 28.98 -27.70
N ARG A 30 28.02 28.69 -26.44
CA ARG A 30 28.92 27.97 -25.54
C ARG A 30 29.07 26.52 -26.05
N LYS A 31 30.28 26.14 -26.42
CA LYS A 31 30.73 24.76 -26.55
C LYS A 31 30.78 24.18 -25.12
N ASN A 32 29.87 23.28 -24.78
CA ASN A 32 30.10 22.37 -23.65
C ASN A 32 30.32 20.97 -24.22
N SER A 33 31.56 20.53 -24.14
CA SER A 33 32.01 19.19 -24.50
C SER A 33 31.77 18.28 -23.30
N ASP A 34 30.53 17.84 -23.10
CA ASP A 34 30.26 16.67 -22.28
C ASP A 34 30.10 15.48 -23.22
N LYS A 35 31.21 14.76 -23.42
CA LYS A 35 31.15 13.39 -23.94
C LYS A 35 30.35 12.59 -22.92
N GLN A 36 29.05 12.42 -23.17
CA GLN A 36 28.25 11.42 -22.49
C GLN A 36 28.92 10.07 -22.77
N GLN A 37 29.61 9.59 -21.74
CA GLN A 37 30.16 8.25 -21.69
C GLN A 37 28.95 7.31 -21.73
N TRP A 38 28.74 6.67 -22.88
CA TRP A 38 27.73 5.65 -23.04
C TRP A 38 28.05 4.51 -22.08
N SER A 39 27.30 4.44 -20.99
CA SER A 39 27.20 3.26 -20.15
C SER A 39 26.23 2.29 -20.82
N PRO A 40 26.61 1.04 -21.09
CA PRO A 40 25.63 0.03 -21.49
C PRO A 40 24.59 -0.06 -20.38
N GLN A 41 23.32 0.14 -20.74
CA GLN A 41 22.20 -0.12 -19.84
C GLN A 41 22.37 -1.54 -19.27
N PRO A 42 22.21 -1.74 -17.95
CA PRO A 42 22.25 -3.07 -17.37
C PRO A 42 21.20 -3.94 -18.07
N GLN A 43 21.54 -5.22 -18.25
CA GLN A 43 20.82 -6.24 -18.98
C GLN A 43 19.30 -6.07 -18.91
N THR A 44 18.63 -6.09 -20.08
CA THR A 44 17.17 -6.04 -20.25
C THR A 44 16.46 -6.72 -19.09
N THR A 45 15.95 -5.92 -18.14
CA THR A 45 15.16 -6.45 -17.04
C THR A 45 13.92 -7.07 -17.67
N MET A 46 13.78 -8.39 -17.53
CA MET A 46 12.59 -9.09 -18.00
C MET A 46 11.36 -8.46 -17.36
N SER A 47 10.24 -8.42 -18.10
CA SER A 47 9.02 -7.88 -17.51
C SER A 47 8.54 -8.78 -16.38
N GLU A 48 7.85 -8.22 -15.40
CA GLU A 48 7.26 -8.97 -14.30
C GLU A 48 6.37 -10.13 -14.81
N LEU A 49 5.59 -9.89 -15.86
CA LEU A 49 4.76 -10.92 -16.49
C LEU A 49 5.60 -12.04 -17.09
N LEU A 50 6.68 -11.71 -17.81
CA LEU A 50 7.55 -12.71 -18.41
C LEU A 50 8.26 -13.54 -17.33
N ASP A 51 8.80 -12.88 -16.31
CA ASP A 51 9.45 -13.54 -15.18
C ASP A 51 8.49 -14.47 -14.46
N PHE A 52 7.25 -14.02 -14.21
CA PHE A 52 6.21 -14.85 -13.61
C PHE A 52 5.96 -16.13 -14.42
N VAL A 53 5.73 -16.00 -15.73
CA VAL A 53 5.43 -17.14 -16.62
C VAL A 53 6.61 -18.12 -16.66
N LEU A 54 7.84 -17.64 -16.77
CA LEU A 54 9.04 -18.51 -16.80
C LEU A 54 9.25 -19.25 -15.48
N GLN A 55 8.89 -18.65 -14.34
CA GLN A 55 9.10 -19.24 -13.01
C GLN A 55 7.97 -20.16 -12.54
N HIS A 56 6.72 -19.87 -12.92
CA HIS A 56 5.54 -20.56 -12.37
C HIS A 56 4.95 -21.60 -13.32
N GLU A 57 5.24 -21.53 -14.61
CA GLU A 57 4.66 -22.43 -15.60
C GLU A 57 5.65 -23.49 -16.10
N GLU A 58 5.40 -24.75 -15.74
CA GLU A 58 6.25 -25.90 -16.12
C GLU A 58 6.52 -25.97 -17.63
N ALA A 59 5.53 -25.61 -18.45
CA ALA A 59 5.65 -25.56 -19.90
C ALA A 59 6.75 -24.57 -20.38
N PHE A 60 6.95 -23.49 -19.65
CA PHE A 60 7.86 -22.39 -19.99
C PHE A 60 9.23 -22.51 -19.33
N LYS A 61 9.38 -23.37 -18.30
CA LYS A 61 10.67 -23.71 -17.70
C LYS A 61 11.58 -24.48 -18.66
N ASN A 62 11.00 -25.32 -19.52
CA ASN A 62 11.77 -26.10 -20.50
C ASN A 62 12.19 -25.23 -21.70
N GLN A 63 13.47 -24.86 -21.74
CA GLN A 63 14.07 -24.05 -22.81
C GLN A 63 13.85 -24.64 -24.21
N GLY A 64 13.86 -25.96 -24.36
CA GLY A 64 13.61 -26.61 -25.65
C GLY A 64 12.17 -26.46 -26.16
N ARG A 65 11.22 -26.15 -25.27
CA ARG A 65 9.80 -25.97 -25.62
C ARG A 65 9.46 -24.52 -25.97
N LEU A 66 10.26 -23.55 -25.54
CA LEU A 66 9.98 -22.12 -25.73
C LEU A 66 9.87 -21.72 -27.20
N ALA A 67 10.71 -22.26 -28.07
CA ALA A 67 10.62 -21.99 -29.51
C ALA A 67 9.25 -22.40 -30.10
N SER A 68 8.71 -23.55 -29.70
CA SER A 68 7.39 -24.03 -30.12
C SER A 68 6.26 -23.20 -29.50
N LEU A 69 6.42 -22.76 -28.25
CA LEU A 69 5.42 -21.93 -27.56
C LEU A 69 5.33 -20.52 -28.15
N TYR A 70 6.45 -19.92 -28.55
CA TYR A 70 6.46 -18.54 -29.06
C TYR A 70 6.15 -18.43 -30.56
N ALA A 71 6.36 -19.51 -31.33
CA ALA A 71 6.12 -19.55 -32.76
C ALA A 71 4.62 -19.53 -33.11
N ASP A 72 4.30 -19.18 -34.36
CA ASP A 72 2.96 -19.36 -34.91
C ASP A 72 2.72 -20.85 -35.21
N PHE A 73 2.04 -21.52 -34.30
CA PHE A 73 1.76 -22.96 -34.41
C PHE A 73 0.39 -23.26 -35.03
N ARG A 74 -0.29 -22.31 -35.71
CA ARG A 74 -1.62 -22.55 -36.31
C ARG A 74 -1.64 -23.70 -37.31
N GLN A 75 -0.58 -23.86 -38.10
CA GLN A 75 -0.43 -24.97 -39.05
C GLN A 75 -0.34 -26.34 -38.36
N GLN A 76 0.07 -26.38 -37.09
CA GLN A 76 0.12 -27.63 -36.32
C GLN A 76 -1.28 -28.22 -36.09
N LEU A 77 -2.36 -27.43 -36.20
CA LEU A 77 -3.71 -27.98 -36.08
C LEU A 77 -3.98 -29.13 -37.07
N GLU A 78 -3.43 -29.03 -38.29
CA GLU A 78 -3.60 -30.07 -39.32
C GLU A 78 -2.50 -31.15 -39.26
N ILE A 79 -1.28 -30.78 -38.87
CA ILE A 79 -0.09 -31.66 -38.95
C ILE A 79 0.18 -32.41 -37.63
N ASN A 80 -0.08 -31.76 -36.49
CA ASN A 80 0.13 -32.27 -35.14
C ASN A 80 -0.88 -31.63 -34.16
N PRO A 81 -2.15 -32.06 -34.17
CA PRO A 81 -3.21 -31.46 -33.37
C PRO A 81 -2.94 -31.54 -31.86
N ASP A 82 -2.28 -32.60 -31.41
CA ASP A 82 -1.91 -32.77 -30.00
C ASP A 82 -0.91 -31.68 -29.55
N GLY A 83 0.10 -31.41 -30.39
CA GLY A 83 1.05 -30.32 -30.16
C GLY A 83 0.39 -28.94 -30.14
N TYR A 84 -0.51 -28.67 -31.09
CA TYR A 84 -1.32 -27.44 -31.13
C TYR A 84 -2.10 -27.26 -29.82
N HIS A 85 -2.88 -28.27 -29.41
CA HIS A 85 -3.71 -28.17 -28.22
C HIS A 85 -2.89 -28.10 -26.93
N ALA A 86 -1.74 -28.79 -26.86
CA ALA A 86 -0.83 -28.71 -25.71
C ALA A 86 -0.21 -27.30 -25.57
N ASN A 87 0.10 -26.63 -26.68
CA ASN A 87 0.61 -25.26 -26.68
C ASN A 87 -0.48 -24.24 -26.34
N ILE A 88 -1.69 -24.40 -26.86
CA ILE A 88 -2.84 -23.57 -26.44
C ILE A 88 -3.04 -23.71 -24.93
N ALA A 89 -3.14 -24.94 -24.42
CA ALA A 89 -3.41 -25.19 -23.00
C ALA A 89 -2.34 -24.58 -22.09
N ALA A 90 -1.06 -24.68 -22.49
CA ALA A 90 0.04 -24.05 -21.77
C ALA A 90 -0.11 -22.52 -21.69
N TRP A 91 -0.40 -21.86 -22.82
CA TRP A 91 -0.60 -20.42 -22.85
C TRP A 91 -1.86 -19.96 -22.12
N THR A 92 -3.00 -20.65 -22.29
CA THR A 92 -4.24 -20.29 -21.61
C THR A 92 -4.09 -20.42 -20.10
N LYS A 93 -3.41 -21.48 -19.62
CA LYS A 93 -3.07 -21.64 -18.20
C LYS A 93 -2.17 -20.50 -17.72
N ALA A 94 -1.06 -20.24 -18.42
CA ALA A 94 -0.12 -19.19 -18.05
C ALA A 94 -0.79 -17.81 -17.93
N LEU A 95 -1.63 -17.45 -18.90
CA LEU A 95 -2.37 -16.19 -18.88
C LEU A 95 -3.42 -16.13 -17.76
N THR A 96 -4.09 -17.24 -17.49
CA THR A 96 -5.08 -17.35 -16.40
C THR A 96 -4.42 -17.16 -15.03
N ASP A 97 -3.31 -17.85 -14.81
CA ASP A 97 -2.58 -17.82 -13.54
C ASP A 97 -1.87 -16.46 -13.37
N ALA A 98 -1.34 -15.87 -14.45
CA ALA A 98 -0.78 -14.51 -14.45
C ALA A 98 -1.84 -13.43 -14.14
N ALA A 99 -3.05 -13.54 -14.70
CA ALA A 99 -4.15 -12.63 -14.37
C ALA A 99 -4.49 -12.74 -12.88
N ARG A 100 -4.60 -13.95 -12.36
CA ARG A 100 -4.86 -14.20 -10.93
C ARG A 100 -3.77 -13.62 -10.04
N ALA A 101 -2.52 -13.73 -10.45
CA ALA A 101 -1.37 -13.20 -9.73
C ALA A 101 -1.29 -11.66 -9.77
N GLY A 102 -2.06 -11.00 -10.63
CA GLY A 102 -2.05 -9.54 -10.77
C GLY A 102 -0.85 -9.00 -11.55
N VAL A 103 -0.19 -9.83 -12.37
CA VAL A 103 1.02 -9.45 -13.12
C VAL A 103 0.74 -9.10 -14.59
N ILE A 104 -0.53 -9.16 -15.02
CA ILE A 104 -0.93 -8.74 -16.37
C ILE A 104 -0.84 -7.21 -16.45
N PRO A 105 -0.17 -6.65 -17.47
CA PRO A 105 0.01 -5.21 -17.59
C PRO A 105 -1.33 -4.49 -17.82
N THR A 106 -1.57 -3.44 -17.06
CA THR A 106 -2.72 -2.53 -17.19
C THR A 106 -2.24 -1.08 -17.24
N GLN A 107 -3.14 -0.18 -17.62
CA GLN A 107 -2.86 1.26 -17.59
C GLN A 107 -3.25 1.77 -16.19
N GLY A 108 -2.27 2.08 -15.35
CA GLY A 108 -2.48 2.52 -13.96
C GLY A 108 -1.68 1.69 -12.95
N THR A 109 -2.03 1.81 -11.66
CA THR A 109 -1.39 1.09 -10.55
C THR A 109 -2.15 -0.15 -10.10
N THR A 110 -3.34 -0.39 -10.65
CA THR A 110 -4.22 -1.52 -10.29
C THR A 110 -4.35 -2.52 -11.43
N HIS A 111 -4.32 -3.81 -11.10
CA HIS A 111 -4.38 -4.90 -12.07
C HIS A 111 -5.70 -5.65 -11.95
N ASP A 112 -6.43 -5.79 -13.06
CA ASP A 112 -7.64 -6.62 -13.11
C ASP A 112 -7.24 -8.10 -12.96
N LEU A 113 -7.86 -8.83 -12.01
CA LEU A 113 -7.53 -10.24 -11.77
C LEU A 113 -8.40 -11.22 -12.59
N LEU A 114 -9.56 -10.74 -13.04
CA LEU A 114 -10.57 -11.53 -13.73
C LEU A 114 -10.66 -11.21 -15.23
N ASN A 115 -9.90 -10.23 -15.70
CA ASN A 115 -9.94 -9.75 -17.08
C ASN A 115 -8.52 -9.57 -17.64
N ILE A 116 -8.34 -9.93 -18.91
CA ILE A 116 -7.11 -9.71 -19.66
C ILE A 116 -7.40 -8.79 -20.85
N ARG A 117 -6.67 -7.68 -20.91
CA ARG A 117 -6.68 -6.78 -22.07
C ARG A 117 -5.62 -7.18 -23.09
N THR A 118 -6.06 -7.47 -24.30
CA THR A 118 -5.21 -7.87 -25.44
C THR A 118 -4.69 -6.66 -26.21
N ALA A 119 -3.89 -5.81 -25.56
CA ALA A 119 -3.22 -4.68 -26.20
C ALA A 119 -1.77 -5.01 -26.57
N ASP A 120 -1.10 -4.13 -27.33
CA ASP A 120 0.33 -4.26 -27.66
C ASP A 120 1.22 -4.37 -26.41
N ASP A 121 0.77 -3.80 -25.30
CA ASP A 121 1.47 -3.86 -24.01
C ASP A 121 1.57 -5.30 -23.47
N LEU A 122 0.56 -6.15 -23.69
CA LEU A 122 0.58 -7.56 -23.30
C LEU A 122 1.64 -8.34 -24.08
N ALA A 123 1.67 -8.18 -25.41
CA ALA A 123 2.65 -8.83 -26.26
C ALA A 123 4.08 -8.32 -26.01
N ARG A 124 4.23 -7.03 -25.64
CA ARG A 124 5.51 -6.44 -25.25
C ARG A 124 5.98 -6.99 -23.89
N ALA A 125 5.10 -7.10 -22.91
CA ALA A 125 5.42 -7.67 -21.62
C ALA A 125 5.86 -9.14 -21.75
N LEU A 126 5.22 -9.92 -22.62
CA LEU A 126 5.61 -11.30 -22.91
C LEU A 126 6.83 -11.45 -23.84
N GLN A 127 7.54 -10.38 -24.19
CA GLN A 127 8.64 -10.45 -25.15
C GLN A 127 9.87 -11.15 -24.54
N HIS A 128 10.20 -12.34 -25.04
CA HIS A 128 11.39 -13.07 -24.63
C HIS A 128 12.65 -12.53 -25.33
N PRO A 129 13.80 -12.40 -24.64
CA PRO A 129 15.04 -11.88 -25.24
C PRO A 129 15.52 -12.67 -26.47
N GLN A 130 15.35 -13.99 -26.47
CA GLN A 130 15.82 -14.87 -27.57
C GLN A 130 14.72 -15.26 -28.57
N HIS A 131 13.45 -15.25 -28.17
CA HIS A 131 12.34 -15.74 -28.99
C HIS A 131 11.41 -14.63 -29.47
N GLY A 132 11.65 -13.38 -29.05
CA GLY A 132 10.85 -12.23 -29.44
C GLY A 132 9.45 -12.27 -28.83
N LYS A 133 8.50 -11.63 -29.52
CA LYS A 133 7.10 -11.58 -29.08
C LYS A 133 6.38 -12.88 -29.45
N PRO A 134 5.49 -13.39 -28.60
CA PRO A 134 4.70 -14.58 -28.93
C PRO A 134 3.74 -14.28 -30.08
N THR A 135 3.95 -14.92 -31.23
CA THR A 135 3.10 -14.74 -32.43
C THR A 135 1.82 -15.56 -32.38
N CYS A 136 1.74 -16.53 -31.46
CA CYS A 136 0.60 -17.43 -31.28
C CYS A 136 -0.59 -16.83 -30.51
N LEU A 137 -0.42 -15.68 -29.85
CA LEU A 137 -1.47 -15.11 -28.99
C LEU A 137 -2.85 -14.99 -29.66
N PRO A 138 -2.98 -14.59 -30.95
CA PRO A 138 -4.28 -14.58 -31.61
C PRO A 138 -4.98 -15.94 -31.62
N ALA A 139 -4.24 -17.03 -31.84
CA ALA A 139 -4.77 -18.39 -31.80
C ALA A 139 -5.14 -18.81 -30.38
N VAL A 140 -4.33 -18.46 -29.38
CA VAL A 140 -4.60 -18.73 -27.96
C VAL A 140 -5.93 -18.11 -27.52
N PHE A 141 -6.13 -16.80 -27.72
CA PHE A 141 -7.37 -16.14 -27.32
C PHE A 141 -8.58 -16.62 -28.13
N HIS A 142 -8.39 -16.95 -29.41
CA HIS A 142 -9.45 -17.52 -30.23
C HIS A 142 -9.93 -18.86 -29.69
N GLU A 143 -9.00 -19.79 -29.44
CA GLU A 143 -9.29 -21.12 -28.93
C GLU A 143 -9.86 -21.07 -27.50
N ALA A 144 -9.32 -20.20 -26.63
CA ALA A 144 -9.82 -20.01 -25.27
C ALA A 144 -11.28 -19.53 -25.25
N VAL A 145 -11.69 -18.68 -26.20
CA VAL A 145 -13.10 -18.28 -26.37
C VAL A 145 -13.94 -19.44 -26.88
N GLN A 146 -13.44 -20.19 -27.87
CA GLN A 146 -14.16 -21.34 -28.43
C GLN A 146 -14.40 -22.43 -27.37
N LYS A 147 -13.42 -22.67 -26.50
CA LYS A 147 -13.51 -23.62 -25.38
C LYS A 147 -14.26 -23.09 -24.16
N LYS A 148 -14.77 -21.85 -24.22
CA LYS A 148 -15.43 -21.16 -23.10
C LYS A 148 -14.54 -21.04 -21.85
N GLU A 149 -13.22 -20.95 -22.01
CA GLU A 149 -12.28 -20.64 -20.93
C GLU A 149 -12.17 -19.13 -20.71
N MET A 150 -12.38 -18.37 -21.80
CA MET A 150 -12.43 -16.91 -21.79
C MET A 150 -13.67 -16.39 -22.52
N MET A 151 -14.13 -15.19 -22.18
CA MET A 151 -15.28 -14.56 -22.83
C MET A 151 -15.03 -13.06 -23.03
N LEU A 152 -15.53 -12.47 -24.11
CA LEU A 152 -15.45 -11.02 -24.27
C LEU A 152 -16.20 -10.31 -23.14
N LEU A 153 -15.56 -9.33 -22.51
CA LEU A 153 -16.13 -8.61 -21.36
C LEU A 153 -17.50 -8.01 -21.66
N LYS A 154 -17.67 -7.42 -22.84
CA LYS A 154 -18.96 -6.87 -23.27
C LYS A 154 -20.06 -7.93 -23.37
N ASP A 155 -19.72 -9.12 -23.86
CA ASP A 155 -20.68 -10.21 -24.03
C ASP A 155 -21.00 -10.83 -22.67
N PHE A 156 -20.01 -10.94 -21.79
CA PHE A 156 -20.18 -11.42 -20.43
C PHE A 156 -21.11 -10.51 -19.62
N LEU A 157 -20.89 -9.20 -19.63
CA LEU A 157 -21.67 -8.25 -18.82
C LEU A 157 -23.10 -8.05 -19.33
N ASN A 158 -23.30 -8.00 -20.65
CA ASN A 158 -24.64 -7.82 -21.24
C ASN A 158 -25.44 -9.12 -21.29
N SER A 159 -24.80 -10.21 -20.89
CA SER A 159 -25.31 -11.57 -20.98
C SER A 159 -26.58 -11.77 -20.10
N LYS A 160 -27.79 -12.09 -20.61
CA LYS A 160 -28.99 -12.41 -19.79
C LYS A 160 -29.15 -13.84 -19.22
N THR A 161 -28.50 -14.85 -19.77
CA THR A 161 -28.57 -16.26 -19.34
C THR A 161 -27.23 -16.77 -18.79
N SER A 162 -27.24 -17.88 -18.06
CA SER A 162 -26.01 -18.40 -17.45
C SER A 162 -25.00 -18.92 -18.47
N ILE A 163 -23.70 -18.76 -18.16
CA ILE A 163 -22.58 -19.31 -18.93
C ILE A 163 -22.60 -20.84 -19.04
N TYR A 164 -23.30 -21.51 -18.12
CA TYR A 164 -23.43 -22.97 -18.08
C TYR A 164 -24.56 -23.51 -18.95
N LYS A 165 -25.43 -22.66 -19.50
CA LYS A 165 -26.49 -23.14 -20.40
C LYS A 165 -25.90 -23.54 -21.76
N THR A 166 -26.25 -24.72 -22.26
CA THR A 166 -25.75 -25.25 -23.54
C THR A 166 -26.06 -24.33 -24.73
N SER A 167 -27.18 -23.61 -24.69
CA SER A 167 -27.60 -22.63 -25.70
C SER A 167 -26.96 -21.25 -25.53
N TRP A 168 -26.16 -21.04 -24.48
CA TRP A 168 -25.44 -19.79 -24.28
C TRP A 168 -24.20 -19.74 -25.17
N ILE A 169 -24.43 -19.26 -26.39
CA ILE A 169 -23.41 -18.73 -27.27
C ILE A 169 -23.93 -17.33 -27.60
N PRO A 170 -23.45 -16.26 -26.93
CA PRO A 170 -23.64 -14.93 -27.50
C PRO A 170 -23.01 -15.03 -28.89
N THR A 171 -23.80 -14.75 -29.91
CA THR A 171 -23.41 -14.85 -31.31
C THR A 171 -22.92 -13.49 -31.76
N PRO A 172 -21.66 -13.09 -31.50
CA PRO A 172 -21.09 -12.04 -32.32
C PRO A 172 -20.99 -12.67 -33.71
N TRP A 173 -21.63 -12.03 -34.68
CA TRP A 173 -21.64 -12.46 -36.08
C TRP A 173 -20.21 -12.72 -36.62
N SER A 174 -19.17 -12.20 -35.95
CA SER A 174 -17.75 -12.45 -36.22
C SER A 174 -17.23 -13.85 -35.82
N ALA A 175 -17.83 -14.55 -34.85
CA ALA A 175 -17.40 -15.90 -34.45
C ALA A 175 -18.15 -17.01 -35.20
N LEU A 176 -19.37 -16.73 -35.67
CA LEU A 176 -20.20 -17.67 -36.46
C LEU A 176 -19.87 -17.72 -37.95
N GLN A 177 -19.21 -16.69 -38.53
CA GLN A 177 -18.81 -16.74 -39.95
C GLN A 177 -17.81 -17.87 -40.27
N TRP A 178 -17.21 -18.49 -39.25
CA TRP A 178 -16.24 -19.57 -39.37
C TRP A 178 -16.88 -20.98 -39.35
N SER A 179 -17.79 -21.30 -38.41
CA SER A 179 -18.33 -22.67 -38.28
C SER A 179 -19.31 -23.09 -39.38
N LEU A 180 -19.88 -22.13 -40.12
CA LEU A 180 -20.74 -22.41 -41.28
C LEU A 180 -19.96 -22.59 -42.60
N ARG A 181 -18.62 -22.49 -42.58
CA ARG A 181 -17.78 -22.64 -43.79
C ARG A 181 -16.97 -23.93 -43.86
N THR A 182 -17.08 -24.81 -42.88
CA THR A 182 -16.57 -26.19 -42.98
C THR A 182 -17.40 -27.08 -43.92
N VAL A 183 -18.51 -26.57 -44.47
CA VAL A 183 -19.25 -27.22 -45.57
C VAL A 183 -18.89 -26.57 -46.92
N GLY A 184 -17.67 -26.83 -47.37
CA GLY A 184 -17.41 -27.25 -48.76
C GLY A 184 -17.33 -26.25 -49.92
N VAL A 185 -17.47 -24.91 -49.81
CA VAL A 185 -17.43 -24.04 -51.01
C VAL A 185 -16.67 -22.69 -50.91
N LEU A 186 -16.21 -22.24 -49.74
CA LEU A 186 -15.31 -21.07 -49.65
C LEU A 186 -14.22 -21.31 -48.61
N GLY A 187 -12.96 -21.02 -48.99
CA GLY A 187 -11.73 -21.38 -48.29
C GLY A 187 -11.73 -21.21 -46.76
N GLN A 188 -10.98 -22.10 -46.10
CA GLN A 188 -10.77 -22.15 -44.65
C GLN A 188 -10.37 -20.77 -44.11
N ALA A 189 -11.18 -20.20 -43.20
CA ALA A 189 -10.77 -19.04 -42.40
C ALA A 189 -10.08 -19.55 -41.12
N GLY A 190 -8.80 -19.27 -40.96
CA GLY A 190 -8.04 -19.58 -39.74
C GLY A 190 -8.24 -18.51 -38.64
N PRO A 191 -7.59 -18.68 -37.46
CA PRO A 191 -7.54 -17.65 -36.43
C PRO A 191 -7.02 -16.32 -37.00
N PRO A 192 -7.46 -15.16 -36.46
CA PRO A 192 -7.06 -13.86 -37.00
C PRO A 192 -5.53 -13.68 -36.97
N ASP A 193 -4.97 -13.07 -38.01
CA ASP A 193 -3.51 -12.84 -38.12
C ASP A 193 -2.98 -11.80 -37.12
N LYS A 194 -3.86 -10.98 -36.53
CA LYS A 194 -3.48 -9.92 -35.59
C LYS A 194 -4.35 -9.99 -34.34
N LEU A 195 -3.72 -9.74 -33.20
CA LEU A 195 -4.40 -9.62 -31.91
C LEU A 195 -5.14 -8.28 -31.87
N ALA A 196 -6.47 -8.33 -31.88
CA ALA A 196 -7.30 -7.13 -31.78
C ALA A 196 -7.41 -6.68 -30.32
N VAL A 197 -7.43 -5.36 -30.07
CA VAL A 197 -7.57 -4.80 -28.72
C VAL A 197 -8.96 -5.09 -28.15
N LYS A 198 -9.04 -6.09 -27.27
CA LYS A 198 -10.26 -6.54 -26.59
C LYS A 198 -9.99 -6.92 -25.13
N ASN A 199 -11.06 -6.95 -24.34
CA ASN A 199 -11.03 -7.38 -22.94
C ASN A 199 -11.69 -8.76 -22.82
N TYR A 200 -11.02 -9.69 -22.17
CA TYR A 200 -11.44 -11.08 -22.01
C TYR A 200 -11.54 -11.45 -20.55
N VAL A 201 -12.74 -11.81 -20.12
CA VAL A 201 -13.02 -12.37 -18.78
C VAL A 201 -12.48 -13.78 -18.72
N VAL A 202 -11.71 -14.10 -17.68
CA VAL A 202 -11.09 -15.40 -17.42
C VAL A 202 -12.01 -16.21 -16.51
N LEU A 203 -12.81 -17.12 -17.09
CA LEU A 203 -13.94 -17.74 -16.36
C LEU A 203 -13.47 -18.55 -15.15
N LYS A 204 -12.36 -19.28 -15.25
CA LYS A 204 -11.80 -20.04 -14.13
C LYS A 204 -11.47 -19.17 -12.91
N ASN A 205 -10.99 -17.94 -13.12
CA ASN A 205 -10.71 -17.02 -12.01
C ASN A 205 -12.00 -16.47 -11.41
N VAL A 206 -13.01 -16.19 -12.25
CA VAL A 206 -14.34 -15.74 -11.80
C VAL A 206 -15.01 -16.82 -10.94
N GLU A 207 -14.95 -18.08 -11.37
CA GLU A 207 -15.51 -19.21 -10.63
C GLU A 207 -14.85 -19.37 -9.26
N VAL A 208 -13.52 -19.38 -9.21
CA VAL A 208 -12.76 -19.49 -7.96
C VAL A 208 -13.06 -18.33 -7.02
N ALA A 209 -13.06 -17.08 -7.53
CA ALA A 209 -13.38 -15.91 -6.74
C ALA A 209 -14.81 -15.98 -6.18
N GLY A 210 -15.79 -16.31 -7.03
CA GLY A 210 -17.18 -16.43 -6.62
C GLY A 210 -17.39 -17.52 -5.56
N ASP A 211 -16.75 -18.68 -5.71
CA ASP A 211 -16.88 -19.78 -4.76
C ASP A 211 -16.23 -19.46 -3.40
N GLU A 212 -15.06 -18.84 -3.37
CA GLU A 212 -14.44 -18.40 -2.11
C GLU A 212 -15.23 -17.28 -1.43
N ILE A 213 -15.82 -16.33 -2.18
CA ILE A 213 -16.71 -15.30 -1.64
C ILE A 213 -17.95 -15.94 -1.00
N LEU A 214 -18.61 -16.88 -1.71
CA LEU A 214 -19.78 -17.57 -1.17
C LEU A 214 -19.44 -18.41 0.07
N LYS A 215 -18.27 -19.04 0.09
CA LYS A 215 -17.76 -19.79 1.25
C LYS A 215 -17.49 -18.86 2.44
N ALA A 216 -16.91 -17.69 2.21
CA ALA A 216 -16.70 -16.68 3.26
C ALA A 216 -18.05 -16.19 3.82
N MET A 217 -19.05 -15.98 2.95
CA MET A 217 -20.38 -15.52 3.35
C MET A 217 -21.18 -16.51 4.19
N LYS A 218 -20.84 -17.81 4.19
CA LYS A 218 -21.50 -18.80 5.08
C LYS A 218 -21.34 -18.49 6.57
N LYS A 219 -20.29 -17.74 6.95
CA LYS A 219 -20.08 -17.29 8.34
C LYS A 219 -21.04 -16.17 8.75
N HIS A 220 -21.69 -15.51 7.80
CA HIS A 220 -22.57 -14.38 8.01
C HIS A 220 -24.04 -14.81 7.90
N THR A 221 -24.70 -14.91 9.06
CA THR A 221 -26.05 -15.43 9.17
C THR A 221 -27.12 -14.35 9.32
N SER A 222 -26.80 -13.21 9.95
CA SER A 222 -27.75 -12.10 10.13
C SER A 222 -28.12 -11.46 8.79
N THR A 223 -29.37 -11.00 8.71
CA THR A 223 -29.90 -10.29 7.53
C THR A 223 -29.08 -9.05 7.19
N ALA A 224 -28.74 -8.26 8.20
CA ALA A 224 -27.92 -7.06 8.01
C ALA A 224 -26.54 -7.40 7.43
N ASP A 225 -25.88 -8.47 7.90
CA ASP A 225 -24.55 -8.89 7.41
C ASP A 225 -24.53 -9.33 5.94
N ARG A 226 -25.68 -9.73 5.41
CA ARG A 226 -25.85 -10.14 4.01
C ARG A 226 -26.08 -8.98 3.07
N VAL A 227 -26.28 -7.77 3.60
CA VAL A 227 -26.52 -6.55 2.83
C VAL A 227 -25.26 -5.69 2.88
N LEU A 228 -24.62 -5.52 1.74
CA LEU A 228 -23.35 -4.83 1.60
C LEU A 228 -23.46 -3.68 0.59
N SER A 229 -22.73 -2.61 0.84
CA SER A 229 -22.38 -1.66 -0.22
C SER A 229 -21.28 -2.24 -1.11
N ARG A 230 -21.09 -1.66 -2.29
CA ARG A 230 -19.95 -2.00 -3.17
C ARG A 230 -18.60 -1.79 -2.48
N ARG A 231 -18.46 -0.70 -1.71
CA ARG A 231 -17.26 -0.39 -0.94
C ARG A 231 -16.98 -1.47 0.10
N ASN A 232 -17.98 -1.81 0.91
CA ASN A 232 -17.82 -2.83 1.94
C ASN A 232 -17.61 -4.24 1.37
N PHE A 233 -18.17 -4.53 0.20
CA PHE A 233 -17.84 -5.75 -0.54
C PHE A 233 -16.35 -5.82 -0.87
N LEU A 234 -15.77 -4.76 -1.43
CA LEU A 234 -14.34 -4.73 -1.76
C LEU A 234 -13.46 -4.77 -0.49
N GLU A 235 -13.85 -4.06 0.56
CA GLU A 235 -13.18 -4.10 1.86
C GLU A 235 -13.09 -5.54 2.41
N ARG A 236 -14.17 -6.32 2.29
CA ARG A 236 -14.21 -7.72 2.74
C ARG A 236 -13.52 -8.71 1.81
N PHE A 237 -13.65 -8.52 0.49
CA PHE A 237 -13.33 -9.57 -0.50
C PHE A 237 -12.23 -9.24 -1.49
N SER A 238 -11.67 -8.03 -1.46
CA SER A 238 -10.62 -7.60 -2.42
C SER A 238 -9.43 -8.56 -2.47
N HIS A 239 -9.02 -9.12 -1.34
CA HIS A 239 -7.87 -10.03 -1.26
C HIS A 239 -8.24 -11.52 -1.24
N THR A 240 -9.50 -11.89 -1.50
CA THR A 240 -9.95 -13.29 -1.44
C THR A 240 -9.33 -14.15 -2.52
N LEU A 241 -9.11 -13.59 -3.72
CA LEU A 241 -8.51 -14.33 -4.83
C LEU A 241 -6.98 -14.32 -4.79
N ASN A 242 -6.39 -13.21 -4.32
CA ASN A 242 -4.95 -13.02 -4.22
C ASN A 242 -4.62 -12.12 -3.01
N PRO A 243 -3.80 -12.59 -2.06
CA PRO A 243 -3.38 -11.78 -0.91
C PRO A 243 -2.56 -10.55 -1.28
N ALA A 244 -1.79 -10.60 -2.38
CA ALA A 244 -0.87 -9.52 -2.77
C ALA A 244 -1.54 -8.45 -3.65
N ALA A 245 -2.58 -8.80 -4.43
CA ALA A 245 -3.24 -7.90 -5.35
C ALA A 245 -4.76 -7.84 -5.06
N PRO A 246 -5.33 -6.64 -4.81
CA PRO A 246 -6.76 -6.50 -4.55
C PRO A 246 -7.59 -6.56 -5.84
N LEU A 247 -8.82 -7.06 -5.74
CA LEU A 247 -9.83 -6.96 -6.80
C LEU A 247 -10.16 -5.48 -7.10
N THR A 248 -10.31 -5.19 -8.39
CA THR A 248 -10.68 -3.85 -8.87
C THR A 248 -12.19 -3.65 -8.95
N ASN A 249 -12.62 -2.42 -9.26
CA ASN A 249 -14.03 -2.14 -9.60
C ASN A 249 -14.51 -2.89 -10.86
N ASN A 250 -13.62 -3.15 -11.82
CA ASN A 250 -13.95 -3.96 -13.00
C ASN A 250 -14.19 -5.42 -12.60
N ASP A 251 -13.32 -5.96 -11.75
CA ASP A 251 -13.48 -7.31 -11.22
C ASP A 251 -14.77 -7.43 -10.40
N LEU A 252 -15.10 -6.44 -9.59
CA LEU A 252 -16.38 -6.38 -8.86
C LEU A 252 -17.57 -6.50 -9.81
N ASN A 253 -17.60 -5.73 -10.90
CA ASN A 253 -18.71 -5.82 -11.87
C ASN A 253 -18.84 -7.22 -12.48
N ILE A 254 -17.72 -7.87 -12.80
CA ILE A 254 -17.70 -9.24 -13.33
C ILE A 254 -18.24 -10.22 -12.27
N ILE A 255 -17.78 -10.12 -11.02
CA ILE A 255 -18.21 -10.98 -9.91
C ILE A 255 -19.69 -10.81 -9.63
N LEU A 256 -20.22 -9.58 -9.60
CA LEU A 256 -21.64 -9.34 -9.31
C LEU A 256 -22.54 -9.96 -10.39
N VAL A 257 -22.19 -9.82 -11.67
CA VAL A 257 -22.90 -10.49 -12.76
C VAL A 257 -22.86 -12.00 -12.58
N PHE A 258 -21.71 -12.58 -12.26
CA PHE A 258 -21.56 -14.01 -12.05
C PHE A 258 -22.39 -14.52 -10.85
N LEU A 259 -22.26 -13.89 -9.69
CA LEU A 259 -22.97 -14.28 -8.47
C LEU A 259 -24.50 -14.17 -8.64
N HIS A 260 -24.98 -13.16 -9.36
CA HIS A 260 -26.40 -12.98 -9.63
C HIS A 260 -26.93 -13.95 -10.70
N ARG A 261 -26.29 -13.98 -11.87
CA ARG A 261 -26.79 -14.69 -13.05
C ARG A 261 -26.50 -16.18 -13.02
N ASP A 262 -25.29 -16.55 -12.63
CA ASP A 262 -24.76 -17.91 -12.75
C ASP A 262 -24.94 -18.70 -11.45
N LYS A 263 -24.70 -18.07 -10.30
CA LYS A 263 -24.87 -18.71 -8.99
C LYS A 263 -26.24 -18.45 -8.34
N GLN A 264 -27.00 -17.46 -8.84
CA GLN A 264 -28.29 -17.04 -8.25
C GLN A 264 -28.20 -16.81 -6.73
N ALA A 265 -27.07 -16.28 -6.28
CA ALA A 265 -26.73 -16.14 -4.87
C ALA A 265 -26.97 -14.72 -4.34
N ILE A 266 -27.15 -13.75 -5.22
CA ILE A 266 -27.33 -12.35 -4.84
C ILE A 266 -28.41 -11.64 -5.67
N SER A 267 -28.97 -10.59 -5.09
CA SER A 267 -29.59 -9.47 -5.80
C SER A 267 -28.68 -8.26 -5.64
N TYR A 268 -28.52 -7.43 -6.68
CA TYR A 268 -27.71 -6.21 -6.59
C TYR A 268 -28.31 -5.10 -7.45
N ASP A 269 -28.08 -3.86 -7.02
CA ASP A 269 -28.36 -2.65 -7.80
C ASP A 269 -27.07 -1.81 -7.95
N ALA A 270 -27.21 -0.50 -8.23
CA ALA A 270 -26.06 0.38 -8.40
C ALA A 270 -25.22 0.55 -7.13
N GLN A 271 -25.79 0.40 -5.93
CA GLN A 271 -25.16 0.71 -4.65
C GLN A 271 -25.13 -0.47 -3.68
N THR A 272 -26.18 -1.31 -3.69
CA THR A 272 -26.46 -2.33 -2.69
C THR A 272 -26.35 -3.73 -3.27
N ILE A 273 -25.77 -4.65 -2.49
CA ILE A 273 -25.59 -6.05 -2.81
C ILE A 273 -26.21 -6.86 -1.66
N LYS A 274 -27.20 -7.69 -1.96
CA LYS A 274 -27.90 -8.53 -0.99
C LYS A 274 -27.66 -10.00 -1.29
N PHE A 275 -27.03 -10.69 -0.34
CA PHE A 275 -26.83 -12.14 -0.40
C PHE A 275 -28.10 -12.89 0.01
N LYS A 276 -28.39 -13.95 -0.75
CA LYS A 276 -29.50 -14.85 -0.49
C LYS A 276 -29.29 -15.63 0.82
N PRO A 277 -30.33 -15.78 1.66
CA PRO A 277 -30.32 -16.73 2.76
C PRO A 277 -30.18 -18.19 2.32
N GLU A 278 -29.52 -19.02 3.14
CA GLU A 278 -29.34 -20.45 2.83
C GLU A 278 -30.66 -21.22 2.69
N HIS A 279 -31.69 -20.82 3.45
CA HIS A 279 -33.01 -21.46 3.45
C HIS A 279 -33.89 -21.03 2.27
N GLU A 280 -33.49 -20.02 1.50
CA GLU A 280 -34.27 -19.54 0.37
C GLU A 280 -33.76 -20.12 -0.96
N ALA A 281 -34.70 -20.45 -1.84
CA ALA A 281 -34.34 -20.97 -3.16
C ALA A 281 -33.80 -19.87 -4.08
N GLN A 282 -34.34 -18.65 -4.00
CA GLN A 282 -34.02 -17.52 -4.87
C GLN A 282 -33.65 -16.27 -4.06
N PRO A 283 -32.81 -15.38 -4.58
CA PRO A 283 -32.45 -14.14 -3.90
C PRO A 283 -33.66 -13.19 -3.83
N LEU A 284 -33.93 -12.65 -2.66
CA LEU A 284 -34.96 -11.62 -2.47
C LEU A 284 -34.59 -10.31 -3.17
N HIS A 285 -35.60 -9.49 -3.46
CA HIS A 285 -35.37 -8.13 -3.92
C HIS A 285 -34.72 -7.28 -2.81
N ILE A 286 -34.03 -6.23 -3.26
CA ILE A 286 -33.46 -5.21 -2.39
C ILE A 286 -34.58 -4.27 -1.98
N THR A 287 -34.71 -4.03 -0.69
CA THR A 287 -35.67 -3.08 -0.13
C THR A 287 -35.00 -1.76 0.23
N GLU A 288 -35.78 -0.72 0.52
CA GLU A 288 -35.24 0.57 0.96
C GLU A 288 -34.47 0.43 2.30
N GLU A 289 -34.89 -0.50 3.14
CA GLU A 289 -34.24 -0.81 4.42
C GLU A 289 -32.86 -1.43 4.21
N ASP A 290 -32.69 -2.30 3.22
CA ASP A 290 -31.39 -2.87 2.86
C ASP A 290 -30.42 -1.75 2.44
N ALA A 291 -30.88 -0.80 1.62
CA ALA A 291 -30.07 0.34 1.20
C ALA A 291 -29.68 1.22 2.40
N ALA A 292 -30.58 1.41 3.37
CA ALA A 292 -30.28 2.12 4.61
C ALA A 292 -29.24 1.38 5.48
N ILE A 293 -29.30 0.05 5.59
CA ILE A 293 -28.28 -0.77 6.29
C ILE A 293 -26.90 -0.55 5.68
N ALA A 294 -26.80 -0.68 4.35
CA ALA A 294 -25.55 -0.53 3.63
C ALA A 294 -24.97 0.89 3.81
N GLY A 295 -25.82 1.92 3.64
CA GLY A 295 -25.44 3.32 3.80
C GLY A 295 -25.02 3.68 5.23
N LEU A 296 -25.69 3.13 6.25
CA LEU A 296 -25.32 3.32 7.65
C LEU A 296 -23.92 2.77 7.95
N ARG A 297 -23.62 1.57 7.47
CA ARG A 297 -22.28 0.98 7.61
C ARG A 297 -21.21 1.79 6.89
N ASP A 298 -21.52 2.31 5.70
CA ASP A 298 -20.61 3.19 4.97
C ASP A 298 -20.32 4.48 5.73
N THR A 299 -21.37 5.09 6.28
CA THR A 299 -21.25 6.31 7.09
C THR A 299 -20.43 6.06 8.34
N LEU A 300 -20.69 4.96 9.06
CA LEU A 300 -19.95 4.58 10.26
C LEU A 300 -18.47 4.33 9.94
N ALA A 301 -18.17 3.60 8.86
CA ALA A 301 -16.79 3.36 8.43
C ALA A 301 -16.07 4.67 8.09
N ASN A 302 -16.73 5.62 7.45
CA ASN A 302 -16.17 6.94 7.14
C ASN A 302 -15.87 7.75 8.41
N ILE A 303 -16.80 7.80 9.36
CA ILE A 303 -16.59 8.51 10.64
C ILE A 303 -15.45 7.86 11.43
N ASN A 304 -15.39 6.52 11.47
CA ASN A 304 -14.32 5.80 12.15
C ASN A 304 -12.95 6.02 11.47
N ALA A 305 -12.89 6.11 10.14
CA ALA A 305 -11.66 6.44 9.42
C ALA A 305 -11.13 7.85 9.73
N GLN A 306 -12.02 8.75 10.14
CA GLN A 306 -11.71 10.14 10.50
C GLN A 306 -11.18 10.32 11.93
N ILE A 307 -11.32 9.31 12.81
CA ILE A 307 -10.89 9.38 14.21
C ILE A 307 -9.34 9.37 14.36
N PRO A 308 -8.59 8.42 13.75
CA PRO A 308 -7.13 8.37 13.88
C PRO A 308 -6.39 9.68 13.53
N PRO A 309 -6.67 10.38 12.41
CA PRO A 309 -5.96 11.61 12.09
C PRO A 309 -6.28 12.76 13.06
N LEU A 310 -7.46 12.76 13.70
CA LEU A 310 -7.77 13.72 14.76
C LEU A 310 -6.96 13.45 16.01
N ILE A 311 -6.78 12.19 16.40
CA ILE A 311 -5.93 11.80 17.53
C ILE A 311 -4.48 12.22 17.27
N GLU A 312 -3.96 11.97 16.07
CA GLU A 312 -2.61 12.39 15.68
C GLU A 312 -2.45 13.93 15.72
N LYS A 313 -3.48 14.66 15.29
CA LYS A 313 -3.47 16.13 15.38
C LYS A 313 -3.46 16.61 16.83
N ILE A 314 -4.20 15.97 17.73
CA ILE A 314 -4.19 16.28 19.16
C ILE A 314 -2.80 16.05 19.74
N THR A 315 -2.16 14.91 19.46
CA THR A 315 -0.81 14.61 19.97
C THR A 315 0.24 15.56 19.40
N SER A 316 0.16 15.90 18.11
CA SER A 316 1.04 16.90 17.49
C SER A 316 0.85 18.30 18.06
N ALA A 317 -0.39 18.73 18.28
CA ALA A 317 -0.69 20.05 18.85
C ALA A 317 -0.25 20.15 20.32
N ASP A 318 -0.44 19.08 21.10
CA ASP A 318 0.04 18.98 22.48
C ASP A 318 1.58 19.06 22.56
N ALA A 319 2.28 18.33 21.68
CA ALA A 319 3.74 18.41 21.59
C ALA A 319 4.22 19.84 21.23
N ALA A 320 3.57 20.47 20.23
CA ALA A 320 3.89 21.84 19.83
C ALA A 320 3.60 22.87 20.93
N ALA A 321 2.52 22.68 21.71
CA ALA A 321 2.22 23.52 22.86
C ALA A 321 3.30 23.41 23.94
N ARG A 322 3.70 22.18 24.31
CA ARG A 322 4.78 21.94 25.29
C ARG A 322 6.12 22.56 24.84
N GLU A 323 6.48 22.42 23.57
CA GLU A 323 7.70 23.02 23.01
C GLU A 323 7.66 24.55 23.06
N ALA A 324 6.50 25.14 22.73
CA ALA A 324 6.32 26.59 22.74
C ALA A 324 6.34 27.16 24.17
N VAL A 325 5.75 26.45 25.15
CA VAL A 325 5.86 26.78 26.58
C VAL A 325 7.33 26.75 27.01
N ALA A 326 8.06 25.69 26.65
CA ALA A 326 9.48 25.57 26.99
C ALA A 326 10.37 26.66 26.39
N SER A 327 10.02 27.10 25.18
CA SER A 327 10.68 28.19 24.48
C SER A 327 10.18 29.58 24.90
N LYS A 328 9.26 29.67 25.87
CA LYS A 328 8.60 30.91 26.34
C LYS A 328 7.86 31.69 25.23
N GLN A 329 7.38 30.98 24.21
CA GLN A 329 6.65 31.55 23.08
C GLN A 329 5.13 31.51 23.34
N MET A 330 4.63 32.41 24.19
CA MET A 330 3.23 32.39 24.66
C MET A 330 2.18 32.37 23.54
N VAL A 331 2.35 33.21 22.52
CA VAL A 331 1.38 33.29 21.39
C VAL A 331 1.31 31.97 20.64
N ARG A 332 2.46 31.31 20.43
CA ARG A 332 2.54 30.02 19.73
C ARG A 332 1.97 28.89 20.59
N ALA A 333 2.22 28.91 21.89
CA ALA A 333 1.66 27.94 22.84
C ALA A 333 0.13 28.03 22.89
N LYS A 334 -0.43 29.24 23.06
CA LYS A 334 -1.88 29.45 23.06
C LYS A 334 -2.51 29.08 21.71
N ALA A 335 -1.86 29.36 20.59
CA ALA A 335 -2.34 28.91 19.27
C ALA A 335 -2.35 27.38 19.12
N ALA A 336 -1.32 26.70 19.61
CA ALA A 336 -1.25 25.24 19.60
C ALA A 336 -2.33 24.61 20.52
N LEU A 337 -2.57 25.19 21.69
CA LEU A 337 -3.64 24.78 22.61
C LEU A 337 -5.04 25.00 21.99
N ARG A 338 -5.28 26.14 21.33
CA ARG A 338 -6.52 26.34 20.56
C ARG A 338 -6.72 25.25 19.50
N SER A 339 -5.67 24.92 18.75
CA SER A 339 -5.73 23.85 17.74
C SER A 339 -5.98 22.48 18.37
N LYS A 340 -5.40 22.20 19.54
CA LYS A 340 -5.64 20.98 20.31
C LYS A 340 -7.10 20.89 20.73
N LYS A 341 -7.64 21.95 21.35
CA LYS A 341 -9.01 22.00 21.86
C LYS A 341 -10.05 21.83 20.74
N LEU A 342 -9.84 22.46 19.59
CA LEU A 342 -10.70 22.23 18.41
C LEU A 342 -10.69 20.78 17.95
N ALA A 343 -9.51 20.16 17.88
CA ALA A 343 -9.40 18.76 17.48
C ALA A 343 -10.04 17.82 18.51
N GLU A 344 -9.93 18.11 19.82
CA GLU A 344 -10.62 17.37 20.89
C GLU A 344 -12.14 17.49 20.80
N THR A 345 -12.67 18.71 20.58
CA THR A 345 -14.12 18.91 20.40
C THR A 345 -14.63 18.18 19.16
N ALA A 346 -13.90 18.25 18.04
CA ALA A 346 -14.25 17.51 16.83
C ALA A 346 -14.19 15.99 17.04
N LEU A 347 -13.20 15.50 17.79
CA LEU A 347 -13.08 14.08 18.13
C LEU A 347 -14.24 13.62 19.03
N ALA A 348 -14.62 14.41 20.03
CA ALA A 348 -15.75 14.11 20.92
C ALA A 348 -17.06 14.02 20.11
N GLN A 349 -17.33 15.04 19.28
CA GLN A 349 -18.52 15.05 18.41
C GLN A 349 -18.55 13.85 17.45
N ARG A 350 -17.43 13.51 16.80
CA ARG A 350 -17.37 12.37 15.88
C ARG A 350 -17.55 11.04 16.60
N SER A 351 -16.96 10.89 17.78
CA SER A 351 -17.12 9.70 18.63
C SER A 351 -18.57 9.53 19.08
N ASP A 352 -19.23 10.62 19.48
CA ASP A 352 -20.64 10.59 19.88
C ASP A 352 -21.56 10.20 18.71
N VAL A 353 -21.32 10.75 17.52
CA VAL A 353 -22.09 10.37 16.32
C VAL A 353 -21.85 8.91 15.95
N ALA A 354 -20.61 8.42 16.04
CA ALA A 354 -20.29 7.01 15.80
C ALA A 354 -21.07 6.09 16.75
N LEU A 355 -21.08 6.39 18.05
CA LEU A 355 -21.84 5.64 19.06
C LEU A 355 -23.35 5.66 18.80
N GLN A 356 -23.90 6.81 18.41
CA GLN A 356 -25.31 6.92 18.04
C GLN A 356 -25.64 6.05 16.82
N LEU A 357 -24.79 6.08 15.80
CA LEU A 357 -24.97 5.30 14.59
C LEU A 357 -24.84 3.79 14.83
N GLU A 358 -23.91 3.36 15.69
CA GLU A 358 -23.80 1.97 16.13
C GLU A 358 -25.06 1.51 16.86
N GLY A 359 -25.63 2.36 17.72
CA GLY A 359 -26.91 2.10 18.39
C GLY A 359 -28.06 1.91 17.41
N VAL A 360 -28.21 2.82 16.44
CA VAL A 360 -29.23 2.71 15.37
C VAL A 360 -28.99 1.46 14.53
N TYR A 361 -27.74 1.15 14.21
CA TYR A 361 -27.37 -0.04 13.45
C TYR A 361 -27.77 -1.32 14.18
N ALA A 362 -27.50 -1.42 15.48
CA ALA A 362 -27.89 -2.58 16.29
C ALA A 362 -29.42 -2.76 16.35
N GLN A 363 -30.17 -1.66 16.51
CA GLN A 363 -31.64 -1.69 16.49
C GLN A 363 -32.17 -2.13 15.13
N LEU A 364 -31.58 -1.63 14.04
CA LEU A 364 -32.01 -1.94 12.69
C LEU A 364 -31.64 -3.38 12.31
N GLN A 365 -30.49 -3.89 12.76
CA GLN A 365 -30.13 -5.31 12.64
C GLN A 365 -31.14 -6.21 13.36
N GLN A 366 -31.51 -5.87 14.60
CA GLN A 366 -32.53 -6.60 15.35
C GLN A 366 -33.89 -6.57 14.65
N ALA A 367 -34.29 -5.42 14.10
CA ALA A 367 -35.55 -5.27 13.37
C ALA A 367 -35.52 -6.00 12.01
N ALA A 368 -34.39 -6.02 11.31
CA ALA A 368 -34.24 -6.78 10.05
C ALA A 368 -34.34 -8.29 10.28
N ASP A 369 -33.86 -8.78 11.42
CA ASP A 369 -34.02 -10.18 11.83
C ASP A 369 -35.45 -10.48 12.35
N GLN A 370 -36.25 -9.46 12.69
CA GLN A 370 -37.64 -9.58 13.17
C GLN A 370 -38.62 -8.90 12.19
N VAL A 371 -39.15 -9.69 11.24
CA VAL A 371 -40.06 -9.28 10.14
C VAL A 371 -41.26 -8.38 10.57
N GLU A 372 -41.62 -8.36 11.86
CA GLU A 372 -42.78 -7.63 12.39
C GLU A 372 -42.52 -6.16 12.79
N ILE A 373 -41.29 -5.63 12.70
CA ILE A 373 -40.97 -4.26 13.21
C ILE A 373 -40.58 -3.30 12.08
N VAL A 374 -41.49 -3.10 11.12
CA VAL A 374 -41.31 -2.18 9.98
C VAL A 374 -41.20 -0.70 10.42
N GLU A 375 -41.88 -0.31 11.50
CA GLU A 375 -41.91 1.10 11.95
C GLU A 375 -40.58 1.59 12.54
N ALA A 376 -39.86 0.74 13.28
CA ALA A 376 -38.54 1.11 13.82
C ALA A 376 -37.49 1.28 12.71
N MET A 377 -37.56 0.45 11.66
CA MET A 377 -36.67 0.53 10.50
C MET A 377 -36.90 1.80 9.70
N ARG A 378 -38.16 2.21 9.53
CA ARG A 378 -38.52 3.46 8.84
C ARG A 378 -37.99 4.70 9.56
N ALA A 379 -38.06 4.70 10.89
CA ALA A 379 -37.48 5.76 11.71
C ALA A 379 -35.95 5.82 11.57
N GLY A 380 -35.27 4.67 11.55
CA GLY A 380 -33.82 4.58 11.32
C GLY A 380 -33.40 5.09 9.95
N ALA A 381 -34.09 4.71 8.88
CA ALA A 381 -33.82 5.17 7.52
C ALA A 381 -34.02 6.70 7.34
N ALA A 382 -35.05 7.26 7.97
CA ALA A 382 -35.28 8.71 7.96
C ALA A 382 -34.21 9.48 8.75
N ALA A 383 -33.81 8.98 9.92
CA ALA A 383 -32.71 9.55 10.70
C ALA A 383 -31.38 9.52 9.94
N LEU A 384 -31.11 8.41 9.25
CA LEU A 384 -29.95 8.23 8.39
C LEU A 384 -29.91 9.21 7.23
N LYS A 385 -31.03 9.41 6.54
CA LYS A 385 -31.10 10.37 5.43
C LYS A 385 -30.77 11.79 5.91
N GLY A 386 -31.37 12.21 7.03
CA GLY A 386 -31.09 13.52 7.62
C GLY A 386 -29.64 13.66 8.13
N LEU A 387 -28.99 12.57 8.56
CA LEU A 387 -27.59 12.60 8.97
C LEU A 387 -26.63 12.57 7.77
N ASN A 388 -26.92 11.78 6.74
CA ASN A 388 -26.14 11.71 5.50
C ASN A 388 -26.16 13.05 4.73
N GLU A 389 -27.25 13.80 4.84
CA GLU A 389 -27.35 15.18 4.33
C GLU A 389 -26.51 16.17 5.15
N LYS A 390 -26.32 15.94 6.45
CA LYS A 390 -25.48 16.79 7.33
C LYS A 390 -23.99 16.45 7.29
N VAL A 391 -23.65 15.19 7.05
CA VAL A 391 -22.26 14.68 7.02
C VAL A 391 -21.68 14.72 5.60
N GLY A 392 -22.50 14.98 4.58
CA GLY A 392 -22.10 15.05 3.17
C GLY A 392 -21.76 13.66 2.64
N GLY A 393 -22.78 12.93 2.16
CA GLY A 393 -22.71 11.52 1.75
C GLY A 393 -21.62 11.11 0.73
N ALA A 394 -21.77 9.97 0.06
CA ALA A 394 -20.71 9.35 -0.75
C ALA A 394 -20.04 10.28 -1.81
N GLU A 395 -20.77 11.24 -2.38
CA GLU A 395 -20.22 12.26 -3.30
C GLU A 395 -19.43 13.37 -2.60
N GLY A 396 -19.77 13.71 -1.34
CA GLY A 396 -18.99 14.62 -0.50
C GLY A 396 -17.64 14.02 -0.12
N VAL A 397 -17.59 12.71 0.13
CA VAL A 397 -16.34 12.02 0.51
C VAL A 397 -15.40 11.81 -0.67
N GLN A 398 -15.89 11.51 -1.88
CA GLN A 398 -15.02 11.39 -3.06
C GLN A 398 -14.47 12.75 -3.52
N GLY A 399 -15.30 13.80 -3.48
CA GLY A 399 -14.85 15.17 -3.72
C GLY A 399 -13.87 15.65 -2.65
N VAL A 400 -14.05 15.25 -1.39
CA VAL A 400 -13.12 15.55 -0.28
C VAL A 400 -11.87 14.69 -0.35
N VAL A 401 -11.87 13.44 -0.83
CA VAL A 401 -10.66 12.61 -0.95
C VAL A 401 -9.80 13.04 -2.14
N ASP A 402 -10.44 13.41 -3.27
CA ASP A 402 -9.72 13.97 -4.42
C ASP A 402 -9.25 15.40 -4.12
N ALA A 403 -10.04 16.20 -3.40
CA ALA A 403 -9.57 17.49 -2.86
C ALA A 403 -8.46 17.28 -1.82
N VAL A 404 -8.56 16.34 -0.88
CA VAL A 404 -7.53 16.05 0.14
C VAL A 404 -6.23 15.53 -0.48
N ASN A 405 -6.27 14.75 -1.56
CA ASN A 405 -5.06 14.32 -2.27
C ASN A 405 -4.42 15.47 -3.08
N GLU A 406 -5.23 16.37 -3.65
CA GLU A 406 -4.75 17.57 -4.35
C GLU A 406 -4.27 18.66 -3.36
N GLN A 407 -4.82 18.67 -2.15
CA GLN A 407 -4.54 19.61 -1.08
C GLN A 407 -3.42 19.16 -0.13
N MET A 408 -3.15 17.85 0.00
CA MET A 408 -1.93 17.33 0.65
C MET A 408 -0.64 17.82 -0.03
N ALA A 409 -0.72 18.22 -1.31
CA ALA A 409 0.40 18.79 -2.05
C ALA A 409 0.61 20.31 -1.81
N THR A 410 -0.31 21.00 -1.13
CA THR A 410 -0.23 22.46 -0.93
C THR A 410 -0.35 22.80 0.54
N THR A 411 0.79 23.13 1.15
CA THR A 411 1.01 23.46 2.57
C THR A 411 0.26 24.72 3.06
N GLY A 412 -1.07 24.73 2.99
CA GLY A 412 -1.87 25.94 3.22
C GLY A 412 -3.29 25.72 3.74
N GLU A 413 -3.62 24.53 4.26
CA GLU A 413 -5.02 24.16 4.47
C GLU A 413 -5.49 24.08 5.93
N ILE A 414 -4.58 24.30 6.86
CA ILE A 414 -4.92 24.28 8.28
C ILE A 414 -5.85 25.46 8.64
N THR A 415 -5.88 26.52 7.84
CA THR A 415 -6.73 27.71 8.08
C THR A 415 -8.19 27.52 7.63
N ASN A 416 -8.47 26.71 6.61
CA ASN A 416 -9.85 26.58 6.09
C ASN A 416 -10.73 25.63 6.93
N ILE A 417 -10.16 24.55 7.46
CA ILE A 417 -10.90 23.65 8.38
C ILE A 417 -11.25 24.36 9.70
N ILE A 418 -10.46 25.37 10.10
CA ILE A 418 -10.70 26.17 11.31
C ILE A 418 -11.81 27.23 11.10
N ASN A 419 -12.08 27.65 9.86
CA ASN A 419 -13.11 28.64 9.55
C ASN A 419 -14.50 28.03 9.28
N GLU A 420 -14.61 26.70 9.15
CA GLU A 420 -15.87 26.03 8.80
C GLU A 420 -16.69 25.56 10.01
N THR A 421 -16.11 25.58 11.21
CA THR A 421 -16.82 25.24 12.46
C THR A 421 -17.10 26.49 13.28
N ASP A 422 -18.39 26.84 13.41
CA ASP A 422 -18.97 27.91 14.25
C ASP A 422 -18.85 27.62 15.77
N THR A 423 -17.88 26.78 16.16
CA THR A 423 -17.61 26.43 17.57
C THR A 423 -16.79 27.53 18.22
N THR A 424 -17.47 28.37 19.00
CA THR A 424 -16.85 29.32 19.93
C THR A 424 -16.11 28.53 21.01
N ILE A 425 -14.78 28.48 20.94
CA ILE A 425 -13.94 27.94 22.02
C ILE A 425 -13.95 28.95 23.16
N ASP A 426 -14.14 28.49 24.39
CA ASP A 426 -13.99 29.34 25.56
C ASP A 426 -12.50 29.70 25.77
N GLU A 427 -12.19 31.00 25.78
CA GLU A 427 -10.82 31.47 25.98
C GLU A 427 -10.31 31.23 27.40
N VAL A 428 -11.21 31.06 28.38
CA VAL A 428 -10.85 30.77 29.77
C VAL A 428 -10.23 29.38 29.91
N ASP A 429 -10.80 28.37 29.28
CA ASP A 429 -10.28 27.00 29.29
C ASP A 429 -8.84 26.92 28.75
N ILE A 430 -8.52 27.74 27.74
CA ILE A 430 -7.18 27.78 27.12
C ILE A 430 -6.17 28.45 28.06
N GLU A 431 -6.58 29.47 28.80
CA GLU A 431 -5.72 30.13 29.78
C GLU A 431 -5.39 29.18 30.93
N ASP A 432 -6.39 28.49 31.48
CA ASP A 432 -6.21 27.52 32.57
C ASP A 432 -5.29 26.37 32.14
N GLU A 433 -5.47 25.82 30.92
CA GLU A 433 -4.60 24.77 30.39
C GLU A 433 -3.16 25.27 30.15
N PHE A 434 -3.02 26.51 29.69
CA PHE A 434 -1.72 27.15 29.50
C PHE A 434 -1.00 27.35 30.84
N GLU A 435 -1.69 27.85 31.86
CA GLU A 435 -1.16 27.99 33.22
C GLU A 435 -0.72 26.64 33.81
N ALA A 436 -1.51 25.58 33.62
CA ALA A 436 -1.17 24.24 34.05
C ALA A 436 0.10 23.71 33.37
N LEU A 437 0.27 23.94 32.06
CA LEU A 437 1.49 23.56 31.33
C LEU A 437 2.71 24.36 31.79
N GLU A 438 2.57 25.65 32.09
CA GLU A 438 3.67 26.45 32.65
C GLU A 438 4.09 25.96 34.05
N GLN A 439 3.13 25.59 34.90
CA GLN A 439 3.42 25.02 36.22
C GLN A 439 4.17 23.69 36.08
N ALA A 440 3.68 22.79 35.24
CA ALA A 440 4.34 21.51 34.98
C ALA A 440 5.77 21.68 34.43
N GLU A 441 6.01 22.70 33.60
CA GLU A 441 7.35 22.99 33.09
C GLU A 441 8.28 23.58 34.16
N LYS A 442 7.76 24.44 35.04
CA LYS A 442 8.51 24.99 36.19
C LYS A 442 8.90 23.88 37.16
N GLU A 443 7.96 23.02 37.54
CA GLU A 443 8.23 21.86 38.40
C GLU A 443 9.29 20.93 37.79
N LYS A 444 9.22 20.68 36.48
CA LYS A 444 10.22 19.86 35.78
C LYS A 444 11.62 20.50 35.83
N LYS A 445 11.72 21.83 35.64
CA LYS A 445 12.99 22.56 35.75
C LYS A 445 13.53 22.53 37.19
N GLU A 446 12.67 22.72 38.18
CA GLU A 446 13.04 22.65 39.59
C GLU A 446 13.54 21.24 39.97
N GLN A 447 12.91 20.19 39.46
CA GLN A 447 13.38 18.81 39.65
C GLN A 447 14.72 18.55 38.96
N GLU A 448 14.94 19.05 37.75
CA GLU A 448 16.22 18.93 37.06
C GLU A 448 17.34 19.72 37.76
N GLU A 449 17.03 20.91 38.29
CA GLU A 449 17.97 21.72 39.08
C GLU A 449 18.27 21.10 40.44
N ALA A 450 17.26 20.54 41.12
CA ALA A 450 17.43 19.78 42.35
C ALA A 450 18.28 18.53 42.12
N ALA A 451 18.05 17.80 41.02
CA ALA A 451 18.87 16.64 40.65
C ALA A 451 20.32 17.03 40.33
N LYS A 452 20.55 18.12 39.59
CA LYS A 452 21.89 18.66 39.33
C LYS A 452 22.59 19.13 40.60
N THR A 453 21.85 19.74 41.52
CA THR A 453 22.38 20.24 42.80
C THR A 453 22.70 19.09 43.74
N ALA A 454 21.84 18.07 43.83
CA ALA A 454 22.08 16.83 44.56
C ALA A 454 23.29 16.07 44.00
N ALA A 455 23.44 15.99 42.67
CA ALA A 455 24.61 15.37 42.04
C ALA A 455 25.91 16.15 42.34
N LYS A 456 25.87 17.48 42.34
CA LYS A 456 27.04 18.32 42.72
C LYS A 456 27.38 18.20 44.20
N LEU A 457 26.40 18.16 45.09
CA LEU A 457 26.61 17.95 46.52
C LEU A 457 27.22 16.58 46.80
N ALA A 458 26.73 15.52 46.16
CA ALA A 458 27.31 14.17 46.29
C ALA A 458 28.77 14.12 45.82
N GLN A 459 29.12 14.81 44.72
CA GLN A 459 30.52 14.91 44.26
C GLN A 459 31.41 15.69 45.23
N LEU A 460 30.89 16.75 45.86
CA LEU A 460 31.62 17.53 46.87
C LEU A 460 31.82 16.74 48.16
N GLU A 461 30.82 16.00 48.63
CA GLU A 461 30.94 15.11 49.80
C GLU A 461 31.94 13.99 49.55
N GLU A 462 31.97 13.40 48.35
CA GLU A 462 32.96 12.39 47.98
C GLU A 462 34.38 12.98 47.94
N ALA A 463 34.52 14.23 47.45
CA ALA A 463 35.80 14.94 47.42
C ALA A 463 36.28 15.33 48.82
N GLU A 464 35.38 15.82 49.70
CA GLU A 464 35.70 16.12 51.10
C GLU A 464 36.03 14.86 51.90
N GLY A 465 35.34 13.75 51.65
CA GLY A 465 35.66 12.45 52.24
C GLY A 465 37.09 12.01 51.89
N LYS A 466 37.48 12.13 50.63
CA LYS A 466 38.86 11.84 50.16
C LYS A 466 39.89 12.80 50.78
N GLN A 467 39.56 14.09 50.91
CA GLN A 467 40.44 15.07 51.57
C GLN A 467 40.60 14.82 53.07
N LYS A 468 39.52 14.48 53.79
CA LYS A 468 39.60 14.11 55.21
C LYS A 468 40.37 12.82 55.43
N GLU A 469 40.23 11.85 54.53
CA GLU A 469 41.02 10.62 54.57
C GLU A 469 42.51 10.88 54.29
N GLN A 470 42.84 11.79 53.36
CA GLN A 470 44.22 12.24 53.12
C GLN A 470 44.78 13.05 54.30
N GLN A 471 43.99 13.93 54.90
CA GLN A 471 44.39 14.71 56.08
C GLN A 471 44.61 13.81 57.31
N ALA A 472 43.75 12.81 57.52
CA ALA A 472 43.91 11.81 58.57
C ALA A 472 45.17 10.95 58.34
N LYS A 473 45.48 10.59 57.08
CA LYS A 473 46.73 9.89 56.73
C LYS A 473 47.96 10.76 56.98
N THR A 474 47.92 12.06 56.66
CA THR A 474 49.03 12.98 56.96
C THR A 474 49.19 13.29 58.45
N ALA A 475 48.09 13.39 59.20
CA ALA A 475 48.11 13.59 60.65
C ALA A 475 48.59 12.34 61.40
N ALA A 476 48.23 11.13 60.93
CA ALA A 476 48.75 9.88 61.44
C ALA A 476 50.24 9.66 61.11
N MET A 477 50.74 10.24 60.00
CA MET A 477 52.17 10.31 59.69
C MET A 477 52.91 11.32 60.58
N ALA A 478 52.27 12.43 60.97
CA ALA A 478 52.88 13.46 61.83
C ALA A 478 52.92 13.10 63.33
N GLN A 479 52.14 12.10 63.78
CA GLN A 479 52.14 11.61 65.17
C GLN A 479 53.01 10.36 65.40
N LYS A 480 53.71 9.85 64.37
CA LYS A 480 54.69 8.77 64.51
C LYS A 480 56.11 9.28 64.21
N GLN A 481 56.78 9.73 65.28
CA GLN A 481 58.22 9.97 65.51
C GLN A 481 58.41 11.35 66.19
N PRO A 482 59.07 11.40 67.37
CA PRO A 482 60.45 10.92 67.49
C PRO A 482 60.72 10.14 68.78
N GLU A 483 61.14 8.88 68.68
CA GLU A 483 62.13 8.27 69.59
C GLU A 483 62.79 7.12 68.81
N ASP A 484 63.89 7.43 68.12
CA ASP A 484 65.02 6.52 67.87
C ASP A 484 66.08 7.26 67.03
N GLU A 485 66.79 8.15 67.70
CA GLU A 485 68.13 8.60 67.28
C GLU A 485 69.14 8.10 68.35
N VAL A 486 69.16 6.79 68.57
CA VAL A 486 70.33 6.08 69.13
C VAL A 486 70.58 4.85 68.25
N VAL A 487 70.79 5.20 66.99
CA VAL A 487 71.36 4.36 65.95
C VAL A 487 72.84 4.13 66.30
N GLU A 488 73.36 2.97 65.91
CA GLU A 488 74.79 2.79 65.58
C GLU A 488 75.84 2.75 66.71
N GLU A 489 75.56 2.11 67.86
CA GLU A 489 76.68 1.64 68.71
C GLU A 489 76.62 0.16 69.10
N ARG A 490 75.54 -0.55 68.75
CA ARG A 490 75.36 -1.96 69.16
C ARG A 490 75.37 -3.00 68.03
N VAL A 491 75.48 -2.57 66.78
CA VAL A 491 75.53 -3.49 65.62
C VAL A 491 76.95 -3.98 65.31
N GLU A 492 77.99 -3.36 65.87
CA GLU A 492 79.39 -3.80 65.71
C GLU A 492 79.78 -5.05 66.52
N GLN A 493 78.95 -5.51 67.45
CA GLN A 493 79.23 -6.72 68.23
C GLN A 493 78.66 -8.01 67.62
N ALA A 494 77.93 -7.94 66.50
CA ALA A 494 77.25 -9.08 65.89
C ALA A 494 77.99 -9.69 64.68
N SER A 495 79.21 -9.27 64.36
CA SER A 495 79.91 -9.66 63.11
C SER A 495 81.18 -10.52 63.28
N GLN A 496 81.55 -10.98 64.48
CA GLN A 496 82.72 -11.85 64.67
C GLN A 496 82.45 -13.08 65.53
N GLY A 497 81.60 -13.98 65.03
CA GLY A 497 81.42 -15.33 65.60
C GLY A 497 81.28 -16.46 64.56
N ILE A 498 81.08 -16.14 63.29
CA ILE A 498 80.84 -17.13 62.24
C ILE A 498 82.12 -17.30 61.42
N ALA A 499 83.09 -17.96 62.04
CA ALA A 499 84.24 -18.53 61.35
C ALA A 499 84.65 -19.85 62.01
N ARG A 500 83.79 -20.88 61.88
CA ARG A 500 84.19 -22.29 61.68
C ARG A 500 82.99 -23.25 61.69
N MET A 501 82.86 -23.96 60.57
CA MET A 501 82.40 -25.35 60.41
C MET A 501 80.89 -25.67 60.32
N SER A 502 80.48 -25.87 59.06
CA SER A 502 79.67 -26.98 58.49
C SER A 502 79.34 -28.18 59.41
N PHE A 503 78.19 -28.86 59.32
CA PHE A 503 77.83 -29.75 58.18
C PHE A 503 76.32 -30.17 58.20
N GLN A 504 75.67 -30.08 57.02
CA GLN A 504 74.63 -30.95 56.41
C GLN A 504 73.22 -31.12 57.06
N GLN A 505 72.09 -31.24 56.33
CA GLN A 505 71.84 -31.52 54.90
C GLN A 505 70.36 -31.25 54.47
N GLN A 506 70.18 -30.82 53.20
CA GLN A 506 69.10 -31.02 52.19
C GLN A 506 67.61 -31.02 52.56
N ASP A 507 66.84 -30.13 51.91
CA ASP A 507 65.92 -30.33 50.74
C ASP A 507 64.55 -30.85 51.19
N GLY A 508 63.38 -30.36 50.76
CA GLY A 508 62.95 -29.38 49.77
C GLY A 508 61.41 -29.23 49.91
N GLN A 509 60.81 -28.15 49.39
CA GLN A 509 59.91 -28.16 48.20
C GLN A 509 58.47 -28.70 48.49
N VAL A 510 57.31 -28.09 48.15
CA VAL A 510 56.77 -27.45 46.93
C VAL A 510 55.36 -26.87 47.31
N GLU A 511 55.03 -25.58 47.09
CA GLU A 511 54.27 -24.88 46.00
C GLU A 511 52.72 -24.80 46.08
N GLY A 512 52.20 -23.69 45.51
CA GLY A 512 50.86 -23.49 44.92
C GLY A 512 50.03 -22.38 45.58
N GLU A 513 49.38 -21.41 44.93
CA GLU A 513 49.20 -21.07 43.50
C GLU A 513 48.49 -19.70 43.39
N ASP A 514 48.61 -19.04 42.23
CA ASP A 514 48.10 -17.72 41.82
C ASP A 514 46.70 -17.80 41.16
N SER A 515 45.93 -16.69 41.09
CA SER A 515 44.85 -16.54 40.08
C SER A 515 44.39 -15.09 39.81
N GLN A 516 43.92 -14.92 38.57
CA GLN A 516 43.91 -13.72 37.72
C GLN A 516 42.65 -12.83 37.75
N ARG A 517 42.84 -11.65 37.12
CA ARG A 517 41.90 -10.60 36.67
C ARG A 517 40.83 -11.06 35.66
N VAL A 518 39.67 -10.38 35.63
CA VAL A 518 38.88 -10.11 34.41
C VAL A 518 38.26 -8.69 34.46
N SER A 519 38.23 -8.04 33.29
CA SER A 519 37.64 -6.75 32.95
C SER A 519 36.37 -6.96 32.11
N ALA A 520 35.33 -6.13 32.28
CA ALA A 520 34.31 -5.91 31.27
C ALA A 520 33.66 -4.52 31.44
N TYR A 521 33.72 -3.71 30.39
CA TYR A 521 32.89 -2.52 30.14
C TYR A 521 32.12 -2.82 28.84
N ALA A 522 30.79 -2.75 28.91
CA ALA A 522 29.86 -2.35 27.87
C ALA A 522 28.55 -1.99 28.57
#